data_AF-A0A4P6U5U6-F1
#
_entry.id   AF-A0A4P6U5U6-F1
#
_cell.length_a   1.000
_cell.length_b   1.000
_cell.length_c   1.000
_cell.angle_alpha   90.00
_cell.angle_beta   90.00
_cell.angle_gamma   90.00
#
_symmetry.space_group_name_H-M   'P 1'
#
loop_
_entity.id
_entity.type
_entity.pdbx_description
1 polymer ?
#
loop_
_entity_poly.entity_id
_entity_poly.type
_entity_poly.pdbx_seq_one_letter_code
_entity_poly.pdbx_strand_id
1 'polypeptide(L)' 'MDMQEINERVAQIAASGDDEEQHGMEDSLYEDVLKAIAEGAPNASELAAAALKTKDMDFSRWYA' A
#
# COMPACT_ATOMS: atom_id res chain seq x y z
N MET A 1 5.23 1.04 -10.79
CA MET A 1 4.07 0.48 -10.09
C MET A 1 3.17 -0.24 -11.07
N ASP A 2 2.97 -1.52 -10.86
CA ASP A 2 1.92 -2.31 -11.50
C ASP A 2 1.14 -3.11 -10.45
N MET A 3 0.13 -3.86 -10.89
CA MET A 3 -0.71 -4.64 -9.96
C MET A 3 0.02 -5.81 -9.31
N GLN A 4 1.03 -6.39 -9.97
CA GLN A 4 1.80 -7.48 -9.38
C GLN A 4 2.62 -6.92 -8.20
N GLU A 5 3.31 -5.80 -8.43
CA GLU A 5 4.10 -5.11 -7.41
C GLU A 5 3.23 -4.71 -6.20
N ILE A 6 2.03 -4.17 -6.42
CA ILE A 6 1.12 -3.84 -5.31
C ILE A 6 0.72 -5.09 -4.52
N ASN A 7 0.34 -6.17 -5.20
CA ASN A 7 -0.07 -7.40 -4.53
C ASN A 7 1.07 -8.00 -3.69
N GLU A 8 2.30 -7.96 -4.20
CA GLU A 8 3.49 -8.40 -3.46
C GLU A 8 3.75 -7.54 -2.22
N ARG A 9 3.67 -6.21 -2.34
CA ARG A 9 3.84 -5.29 -1.19
C ARG A 9 2.73 -5.45 -0.16
N VAL A 10 1.48 -5.59 -0.59
CA VAL A 10 0.33 -5.87 0.29
C VAL A 10 0.55 -7.18 1.06
N ALA A 11 1.05 -8.23 0.41
CA ALA A 11 1.38 -9.48 1.07
C ALA A 11 2.54 -9.33 2.07
N GLN A 12 3.55 -8.51 1.76
CA GLN A 12 4.67 -8.21 2.67
C GLN A 12 4.21 -7.46 3.93
N ILE A 13 3.36 -6.43 3.77
CA ILE A 13 2.77 -5.70 4.91
C ILE A 13 2.01 -6.68 5.81
N ALA A 14 1.15 -7.52 5.22
CA ALA A 14 0.37 -8.50 5.98
C ALA A 14 1.22 -9.58 6.68
N ALA A 15 2.43 -9.84 6.17
CA ALA A 15 3.35 -10.84 6.73
C ALA A 15 4.31 -10.26 7.77
N SER A 16 4.47 -8.94 7.85
CA SER A 16 5.26 -8.33 8.93
C SER A 16 4.53 -8.50 10.26
N GLY A 17 5.30 -8.75 11.32
CA GLY A 17 4.81 -8.89 12.70
C GLY A 17 5.13 -7.68 13.56
N ASP A 18 5.60 -6.60 12.95
CA ASP A 18 5.95 -5.34 13.62
C ASP A 18 5.06 -4.22 13.08
N ASP A 19 4.20 -3.69 13.94
CA ASP A 19 3.26 -2.63 13.57
C ASP A 19 3.97 -1.37 13.03
N GLU A 20 5.16 -1.01 13.54
CA GLU A 20 5.92 0.15 13.07
C GLU A 20 6.44 -0.08 11.64
N GLU A 21 6.92 -1.28 11.35
CA GLU A 21 7.32 -1.67 10.00
C GLU A 21 6.14 -1.69 9.03
N GLN A 22 5.00 -2.24 9.45
CA GLN A 22 3.76 -2.27 8.67
C GLN A 22 3.28 -0.85 8.32
N HIS A 23 3.36 0.08 9.27
CA HIS A 23 3.07 1.49 9.02
C HIS A 23 3.98 2.10 7.95
N GLY A 24 5.30 1.94 8.08
CA GLY A 24 6.26 2.47 7.12
C GLY A 24 6.11 1.88 5.71
N MET A 25 5.81 0.58 5.63
CA MET A 25 5.54 -0.11 4.36
C MET A 25 4.23 0.37 3.72
N GLU A 26 3.17 0.59 4.52
CA GLU A 26 1.89 1.14 4.03
C GLU A 26 2.07 2.56 3.47
N ASP A 27 2.77 3.43 4.20
CA ASP A 27 3.05 4.81 3.75
C ASP A 27 3.86 4.82 2.45
N SER A 28 4.90 3.99 2.37
CA SER A 28 5.73 3.84 1.16
C SER A 28 4.90 3.35 -0.04
N LEU A 29 4.01 2.37 0.19
CA LEU A 29 3.10 1.89 -0.85
C LEU A 29 2.19 3.02 -1.35
N TYR A 30 1.62 3.82 -0.46
CA TYR A 30 0.73 4.92 -0.84
C TYR A 30 1.45 6.01 -1.61
N GLU A 31 2.64 6.43 -1.18
CA GLU A 31 3.44 7.41 -1.90
C GLU A 31 3.73 6.96 -3.33
N ASP A 32 4.13 5.70 -3.51
CA ASP A 32 4.46 5.17 -4.82
C ASP A 32 3.21 5.00 -5.71
N VAL A 33 2.05 4.67 -5.14
CA VAL A 33 0.78 4.66 -5.88
C VAL A 33 0.44 6.08 -6.34
N LEU A 34 0.56 7.07 -5.46
CA LEU A 34 0.28 8.46 -5.78
C LEU A 34 1.22 9.00 -6.87
N LYS A 35 2.51 8.65 -6.83
CA LYS A 35 3.47 8.95 -7.91
C LYS A 35 3.02 8.34 -9.24
N ALA A 36 2.67 7.06 -9.25
CA ALA A 36 2.21 6.38 -10.47
C ALA A 36 0.94 7.04 -11.05
N ILE A 37 0.01 7.46 -10.20
CA ILE A 37 -1.18 8.21 -10.62
C ILE A 37 -0.79 9.57 -11.21
N ALA A 38 0.08 10.32 -10.54
CA ALA A 38 0.55 11.63 -11.00
C ALA A 38 1.30 11.55 -12.33
N GLU A 39 2.00 10.45 -12.59
CA GLU A 39 2.70 10.15 -13.84
C GLU A 39 1.76 9.66 -14.97
N GLY A 40 0.47 9.46 -14.68
CA GLY A 40 -0.54 9.11 -15.67
C GLY A 40 -0.73 7.61 -15.89
N ALA A 41 -0.57 6.79 -14.84
CA ALA A 41 -0.84 5.36 -14.93
C ALA A 41 -2.24 5.06 -15.50
N PRO A 42 -2.36 4.25 -16.58
CA PRO A 42 -3.64 4.01 -17.25
C PRO A 42 -4.64 3.22 -16.39
N ASN A 43 -4.15 2.53 -15.37
CA ASN A 43 -4.89 1.72 -14.40
C ASN A 43 -4.90 2.37 -12.99
N ALA A 44 -4.76 3.70 -12.90
CA ALA A 44 -4.71 4.46 -11.65
C ALA A 44 -5.77 4.04 -10.61
N SER A 45 -7.03 3.84 -11.04
CA SER A 45 -8.11 3.44 -10.15
C SER A 45 -7.91 2.04 -9.56
N GLU A 46 -7.34 1.10 -10.33
CA GLU A 46 -7.08 -0.27 -9.87
C GLU A 46 -5.91 -0.29 -8.88
N LEU A 47 -4.85 0.48 -9.16
CA LEU A 47 -3.71 0.63 -8.26
C LEU A 47 -4.14 1.21 -6.90
N ALA A 48 -4.95 2.29 -6.94
CA ALA A 48 -5.48 2.91 -5.72
C ALA A 48 -6.38 1.96 -4.92
N ALA A 49 -7.31 1.27 -5.59
CA ALA A 49 -8.22 0.33 -4.94
C ALA A 49 -7.47 -0.85 -4.29
N ALA A 50 -6.40 -1.34 -4.93
CA ALA A 50 -5.60 -2.42 -4.38
C ALA A 50 -4.79 -1.99 -3.14
N ALA A 51 -4.18 -0.80 -3.17
CA ALA A 51 -3.44 -0.28 -2.02
C ALA A 51 -4.38 0.03 -0.83
N LEU A 52 -5.58 0.54 -1.07
CA LEU A 52 -6.54 0.83 0.01
C LEU A 52 -6.97 -0.41 0.80
N LYS A 53 -6.80 -1.63 0.27
CA LYS A 53 -7.05 -2.88 1.02
C LYS A 53 -6.17 -3.02 2.25
N THR A 54 -5.03 -2.32 2.32
CA THR A 54 -4.22 -2.32 3.54
C THR A 54 -4.95 -1.73 4.73
N LYS A 55 -5.99 -0.90 4.53
CA LYS A 55 -6.83 -0.36 5.61
C LYS A 55 -7.69 -1.42 6.32
N ASP A 56 -7.90 -2.57 5.69
CA ASP A 56 -8.62 -3.69 6.29
C ASP A 56 -7.69 -4.66 7.05
N MET A 57 -6.38 -4.39 7.07
CA MET A 57 -5.39 -5.24 7.77
C MET A 57 -5.38 -5.00 9.28
N ASP A 58 -5.22 -6.09 10.02
CA ASP A 58 -5.22 -6.14 11.48
C ASP A 58 -3.81 -5.85 12.03
N PHE A 59 -3.46 -4.57 12.09
CA PHE A 59 -2.33 -4.05 12.86
C PHE A 59 -2.72 -2.76 13.57
N SER A 60 -2.08 -2.46 14.70
CA SER A 60 -2.48 -1.34 15.55
C SER A 60 -2.45 -0.03 14.75
N ARG A 61 -3.49 0.79 14.83
CA ARG A 61 -3.54 2.09 14.15
C ARG A 61 -3.42 3.20 15.18
N TRP A 62 -2.35 3.97 15.07
CA TRP A 62 -2.04 5.07 15.98
C TRP A 62 -2.26 6.34 15.17
N TYR A 63 -3.35 7.06 15.45
CA TYR A 63 -3.59 8.37 14.82
C TYR A 63 -2.66 9.39 15.49
N ALA A 64 -1.52 9.67 14.86
CA ALA A 64 -0.63 10.77 15.24
C ALA A 64 -1.27 12.14 14.94
#